data_AF-A0A661FTJ1-F1
#
_entry.id   AF-A0A661FTJ1-F1
#
_cell.length_a   1.000
_cell.length_b   1.000
_cell.length_c   1.000
_cell.angle_alpha   90.00
_cell.angle_beta   90.00
_cell.angle_gamma   90.00
#
_symmetry.space_group_name_H-M   'P 1'
#
loop_
_entity.id
_entity.type
_entity.pdbx_description
1 polymer ?
#
loop_
_entity_poly.entity_id
_entity_poly.type
_entity_poly.pdbx_seq_one_letter_code
_entity_poly.pdbx_strand_id
1 'polypeptide(L)'
;MNIGKIGKAWRVLTPGLLLILGACSGDTGPAGPPGPPGPPAPPPTTDAADATEIYAEITNVSIASPPLVDFALADGNGNPVTGLNAGSISFKIAKLVPGTDGNASAWQSYINTVEDPGAGPGTESKLQATTENGAAGTLVDNNDGTYAYTFLIDVANVTEPVPITYVDTLTHRVSFEIRGLAPVRNPVYDFRPSDNATSGIFTREIAKTDSCNDCHENLAFHGGARVEMQDCVTCHNPGSADANSGNTVDMTVMTHKIHHGENLPSVIAGGEYCIYGFNDSQHCYDDVVYPQAIQNCSGCHDETDPETPDASNWYEQPTIEAC
;
A
#
# COMPACT_ATOMS: atom_id res chain seq x y z
N MET A 1 10.95 -76.54 -40.80
CA MET A 1 12.30 -76.42 -41.40
C MET A 1 13.33 -76.76 -40.32
N ASN A 2 14.08 -77.87 -40.53
CA ASN A 2 15.31 -78.37 -39.85
C ASN A 2 15.66 -77.90 -38.42
N ILE A 3 15.62 -78.76 -37.39
CA ILE A 3 16.60 -79.79 -36.98
C ILE A 3 18.01 -79.22 -36.66
N GLY A 4 18.49 -79.44 -35.43
CA GLY A 4 19.92 -79.35 -35.12
C GLY A 4 20.29 -79.49 -33.63
N LYS A 5 20.47 -80.72 -33.14
CA LYS A 5 21.12 -81.07 -31.85
C LYS A 5 22.61 -80.74 -31.88
N ILE A 6 23.20 -80.33 -30.75
CA ILE A 6 24.60 -80.68 -30.38
C ILE A 6 24.69 -80.85 -28.85
N GLY A 7 25.06 -82.05 -28.40
CA GLY A 7 25.48 -82.34 -27.03
C GLY A 7 27.00 -82.33 -26.88
N LYS A 8 27.48 -82.30 -25.64
CA LYS A 8 28.81 -82.66 -25.11
C LYS A 8 28.87 -82.16 -23.66
N ALA A 9 29.57 -82.74 -22.69
CA ALA A 9 30.14 -84.04 -22.42
C ALA A 9 30.51 -83.95 -20.92
N TRP A 10 30.26 -85.01 -20.14
CA TRP A 10 30.67 -85.07 -18.74
C TRP A 10 32.20 -85.15 -18.60
N ARG A 11 32.74 -84.40 -17.63
CA ARG A 11 33.97 -84.77 -16.93
C ARG A 11 33.79 -84.53 -15.44
N VAL A 12 33.93 -85.62 -14.69
CA VAL A 12 34.02 -85.70 -13.23
C VAL A 12 35.47 -85.38 -12.83
N LEU A 13 35.65 -84.50 -11.85
CA LEU A 13 36.89 -84.34 -11.07
C LEU A 13 36.52 -84.05 -9.61
N THR A 14 36.95 -84.95 -8.73
CA THR A 14 36.81 -84.96 -7.26
C THR A 14 37.77 -83.94 -6.60
N PRO A 15 37.57 -83.56 -5.32
CA PRO A 15 37.98 -82.27 -4.77
C PRO A 15 39.41 -82.27 -4.21
N GLY A 16 40.12 -81.15 -4.41
CA GLY A 16 41.33 -80.80 -3.67
C GLY A 16 40.99 -79.82 -2.56
N LEU A 17 41.09 -80.26 -1.31
CA LEU A 17 40.93 -79.46 -0.10
C LEU A 17 42.19 -78.58 0.07
N LEU A 18 42.05 -77.27 -0.16
CA LEU A 18 43.06 -76.27 0.23
C LEU A 18 42.47 -75.41 1.36
N LEU A 19 43.01 -75.54 2.57
CA LEU A 19 42.86 -74.56 3.64
C LEU A 19 43.69 -73.32 3.28
N ILE A 20 43.01 -72.20 3.02
CA ILE A 20 43.62 -70.87 2.89
C ILE A 20 43.10 -70.02 4.05
N LEU A 21 44.02 -69.48 4.84
CA LEU A 21 43.73 -68.56 5.93
C LEU A 21 43.02 -67.31 5.38
N GLY A 22 41.81 -67.04 5.85
CA GLY A 22 41.05 -65.84 5.54
C GLY A 22 41.65 -64.61 6.21
N ALA A 23 42.40 -63.81 5.45
CA ALA A 23 42.60 -62.40 5.75
C ALA A 23 41.32 -61.67 5.33
N CYS A 24 40.60 -61.06 6.29
CA CYS A 24 39.45 -60.22 6.01
C CYS A 24 39.93 -58.88 5.44
N SER A 25 40.09 -58.79 4.12
CA SER A 25 40.03 -57.53 3.40
C SER A 25 38.61 -57.44 2.84
N GLY A 26 37.75 -56.71 3.53
CA GLY A 26 36.39 -56.44 3.05
C GLY A 26 36.48 -55.48 1.86
N ASP A 27 36.14 -55.97 0.67
CA ASP A 27 35.91 -55.11 -0.49
C ASP A 27 34.77 -54.13 -0.16
N THR A 28 35.00 -52.84 -0.34
CA THR A 28 33.93 -51.84 -0.26
C THR A 28 32.85 -52.21 -1.28
N GLY A 29 31.63 -52.44 -0.80
CA GLY A 29 30.48 -52.77 -1.65
C GLY A 29 30.27 -51.71 -2.75
N PRO A 30 29.55 -52.07 -3.84
CA PRO A 30 29.27 -51.14 -4.93
C PRO A 30 28.59 -49.87 -4.40
N ALA A 31 28.99 -48.73 -4.95
CA ALA A 31 28.36 -47.45 -4.62
C ALA A 31 26.84 -47.56 -4.80
N GLY A 32 26.10 -47.12 -3.79
CA GLY A 32 24.64 -47.07 -3.87
C GLY A 32 24.18 -46.19 -5.05
N PRO A 33 22.94 -46.36 -5.53
CA PRO A 33 22.40 -45.50 -6.56
C PRO A 33 22.46 -44.03 -6.12
N PRO A 34 22.63 -43.07 -7.06
CA PRO A 34 22.54 -41.66 -6.75
C PRO A 34 21.24 -41.38 -5.99
N GLY A 35 21.32 -40.57 -4.94
CA GLY A 35 20.12 -40.08 -4.25
C GLY A 35 19.20 -39.32 -5.22
N PRO A 36 17.91 -39.21 -4.91
CA PRO A 36 17.01 -38.37 -5.69
C PRO A 36 17.54 -36.93 -5.75
N PRO A 37 17.30 -36.18 -6.84
CA PRO A 37 17.61 -34.76 -6.90
C PRO A 37 17.03 -34.05 -5.68
N GLY A 38 17.81 -33.15 -5.08
CA GLY A 38 17.30 -32.28 -4.01
C GLY A 38 16.16 -31.39 -4.52
N PRO A 39 15.33 -30.85 -3.60
CA PRO A 39 14.35 -29.85 -3.99
C PRO A 39 15.03 -28.67 -4.71
N PRO A 40 14.35 -28.03 -5.69
CA PRO A 40 14.87 -26.82 -6.34
C PRO A 40 15.29 -25.78 -5.31
N ALA A 41 16.35 -25.02 -5.61
CA ALA A 41 16.68 -23.85 -4.81
C ALA A 41 15.50 -22.86 -4.83
N PRO A 42 15.21 -22.16 -3.72
CA PRO A 42 14.27 -21.05 -3.74
C PRO A 42 14.63 -20.05 -4.84
N PRO A 43 13.65 -19.38 -5.45
CA PRO A 43 13.93 -18.26 -6.34
C PRO A 43 14.81 -17.22 -5.64
N PRO A 44 15.72 -16.55 -6.36
CA PRO A 44 16.54 -15.49 -5.78
C PRO A 44 15.63 -14.37 -5.23
N THR A 45 15.93 -13.90 -4.03
CA THR A 45 15.27 -12.75 -3.40
C THR A 45 16.21 -11.56 -3.39
N THR A 46 15.65 -10.35 -3.33
CA THR A 46 16.38 -9.10 -3.19
C THR A 46 16.11 -8.53 -1.79
N ASP A 47 17.16 -8.18 -1.04
CA ASP A 47 16.96 -7.50 0.24
C ASP A 47 16.40 -6.09 0.00
N ALA A 48 15.42 -5.66 0.78
CA ALA A 48 14.76 -4.37 0.63
C ALA A 48 15.74 -3.18 0.71
N ALA A 49 16.85 -3.31 1.45
CA ALA A 49 17.88 -2.28 1.52
C ALA A 49 18.77 -2.21 0.26
N ASP A 50 18.83 -3.30 -0.51
CA ASP A 50 19.64 -3.40 -1.74
C ASP A 50 18.82 -3.15 -3.02
N ALA A 51 17.48 -3.18 -2.93
CA ALA A 51 16.59 -2.90 -4.04
C ALA A 51 16.72 -1.44 -4.52
N THR A 52 16.82 -1.23 -5.84
CA THR A 52 16.84 0.11 -6.45
C THR A 52 15.45 0.60 -6.87
N GLU A 53 14.49 -0.31 -6.96
CA GLU A 53 13.09 -0.08 -7.27
C GLU A 53 12.28 -1.14 -6.54
N ILE A 54 11.15 -0.77 -5.93
CA ILE A 54 10.25 -1.69 -5.25
C ILE A 54 8.83 -1.43 -5.74
N TYR A 55 8.21 -2.48 -6.26
CA TYR A 55 6.78 -2.53 -6.56
C TYR A 55 6.05 -3.19 -5.41
N ALA A 56 4.89 -2.64 -5.06
CA ALA A 56 4.08 -3.11 -3.95
C ALA A 56 2.64 -3.38 -4.41
N GLU A 57 2.05 -4.45 -3.88
CA GLU A 57 0.65 -4.80 -4.10
C GLU A 57 0.05 -5.29 -2.77
N ILE A 58 -1.10 -4.73 -2.37
CA ILE A 58 -1.91 -5.31 -1.30
C ILE A 58 -2.76 -6.40 -1.95
N THR A 59 -2.58 -7.64 -1.51
CA THR A 59 -3.24 -8.80 -2.12
C THR A 59 -4.57 -9.13 -1.44
N ASN A 60 -4.67 -8.86 -0.14
CA ASN A 60 -5.87 -9.11 0.63
C ASN A 60 -5.92 -8.24 1.89
N VAL A 61 -7.14 -7.92 2.33
CA VAL A 61 -7.40 -7.34 3.65
C VAL A 61 -8.55 -8.07 4.29
N SER A 62 -8.39 -8.45 5.55
CA SER A 62 -9.46 -9.04 6.35
C SER A 62 -9.63 -8.30 7.66
N ILE A 63 -10.87 -8.12 8.10
CA ILE A 63 -11.19 -7.47 9.38
C ILE A 63 -11.71 -8.55 10.32
N ALA A 64 -10.79 -9.12 11.11
CA ALA A 64 -11.10 -10.07 12.18
C ALA A 64 -10.84 -9.49 13.58
N SER A 65 -10.72 -8.15 13.67
CA SER A 65 -10.48 -7.37 14.90
C SER A 65 -9.22 -7.80 15.68
N PRO A 66 -8.03 -7.22 15.38
CA PRO A 66 -7.77 -6.09 14.47
C PRO A 66 -7.70 -6.49 12.98
N PRO A 67 -7.65 -5.51 12.04
CA PRO A 67 -7.43 -5.79 10.62
C PRO A 67 -6.08 -6.46 10.32
N LEU A 68 -6.07 -7.33 9.32
CA LEU A 68 -4.91 -8.01 8.75
C LEU A 68 -4.78 -7.66 7.27
N VAL A 69 -3.57 -7.26 6.85
CA VAL A 69 -3.22 -6.91 5.47
C VAL A 69 -2.18 -7.89 4.96
N ASP A 70 -2.50 -8.59 3.88
CA ASP A 70 -1.53 -9.38 3.13
C ASP A 70 -1.04 -8.54 1.95
N PHE A 71 0.27 -8.50 1.72
CA PHE A 71 0.85 -7.73 0.63
C PHE A 71 2.12 -8.39 0.08
N ALA A 72 2.51 -8.01 -1.11
CA ALA A 72 3.70 -8.51 -1.79
C ALA A 72 4.59 -7.35 -2.25
N LEU A 73 5.91 -7.56 -2.18
CA LEU A 73 6.93 -6.67 -2.70
C LEU A 73 7.80 -7.37 -3.73
N ALA A 74 8.12 -6.68 -4.83
CA ALA A 74 9.03 -7.16 -5.86
C ALA A 74 9.97 -6.05 -6.35
N ASP A 75 11.15 -6.40 -6.85
CA ASP A 75 12.11 -5.44 -7.40
C ASP A 75 11.84 -5.11 -8.87
N GLY A 76 12.65 -4.22 -9.45
CA GLY A 76 12.64 -3.86 -10.88
C GLY A 76 12.69 -5.03 -11.88
N ASN A 77 13.18 -6.19 -11.45
CA ASN A 77 13.29 -7.41 -12.26
C ASN A 77 12.21 -8.44 -11.94
N GLY A 78 11.30 -8.13 -11.02
CA GLY A 78 10.26 -9.05 -10.53
C GLY A 78 10.76 -10.07 -9.51
N ASN A 79 11.96 -9.92 -8.95
CA ASN A 79 12.39 -10.79 -7.85
C ASN A 79 11.66 -10.40 -6.57
N PRO A 80 11.26 -11.38 -5.73
CA PRO A 80 10.64 -11.07 -4.45
C PRO A 80 11.55 -10.25 -3.53
N VAL A 81 11.02 -9.20 -2.92
CA VAL A 81 11.76 -8.31 -2.01
C VAL A 81 11.50 -8.70 -0.56
N THR A 82 12.55 -9.09 0.16
CA THR A 82 12.51 -9.54 1.57
C THR A 82 13.25 -8.57 2.48
N GLY A 83 13.16 -8.74 3.80
CA GLY A 83 13.93 -7.96 4.78
C GLY A 83 13.36 -6.56 5.09
N LEU A 84 12.09 -6.28 4.75
CA LEU A 84 11.48 -4.99 5.05
C LEU A 84 11.49 -4.70 6.57
N ASN A 85 12.10 -3.59 6.95
CA ASN A 85 12.05 -3.11 8.33
C ASN A 85 10.66 -2.57 8.67
N ALA A 86 10.06 -3.05 9.78
CA ALA A 86 8.73 -2.61 10.22
C ALA A 86 8.62 -1.10 10.46
N GLY A 87 9.73 -0.43 10.84
CA GLY A 87 9.80 1.02 11.02
C GLY A 87 9.76 1.82 9.71
N SER A 88 10.05 1.17 8.57
CA SER A 88 10.10 1.82 7.24
C SER A 88 8.74 1.88 6.55
N ILE A 89 7.72 1.16 7.04
CA ILE A 89 6.39 1.10 6.43
C ILE A 89 5.35 1.76 7.35
N SER A 90 4.33 2.40 6.76
CA SER A 90 3.22 2.95 7.52
C SER A 90 1.90 2.77 6.78
N PHE A 91 0.90 2.26 7.50
CA PHE A 91 -0.40 1.85 6.97
C PHE A 91 -1.49 2.88 7.29
N LYS A 92 -2.50 2.93 6.43
CA LYS A 92 -3.69 3.77 6.54
C LYS A 92 -4.92 2.89 6.36
N ILE A 93 -5.99 3.21 7.06
CA ILE A 93 -7.29 2.54 6.88
C ILE A 93 -8.43 3.54 7.08
N ALA A 94 -9.35 3.59 6.12
CA ALA A 94 -10.50 4.47 6.13
C ALA A 94 -11.77 3.73 5.65
N LYS A 95 -12.94 4.27 6.00
CA LYS A 95 -14.23 3.87 5.41
C LYS A 95 -14.79 4.98 4.53
N LEU A 96 -15.54 4.62 3.50
CA LEU A 96 -16.27 5.56 2.66
C LEU A 96 -17.69 5.73 3.20
N VAL A 97 -17.96 6.90 3.76
CA VAL A 97 -19.28 7.29 4.28
C VAL A 97 -20.11 7.86 3.13
N PRO A 98 -21.29 7.28 2.83
CA PRO A 98 -22.19 7.85 1.83
C PRO A 98 -22.66 9.24 2.23
N GLY A 99 -22.91 10.09 1.24
CA GLY A 99 -23.52 11.39 1.45
C GLY A 99 -24.97 11.29 1.93
N THR A 100 -25.39 12.18 2.83
CA THR A 100 -26.77 12.30 3.31
C THR A 100 -27.20 13.75 3.33
N ASP A 101 -28.50 14.01 3.14
CA ASP A 101 -29.10 15.34 3.23
C ASP A 101 -28.47 16.40 2.30
N GLY A 102 -28.03 15.97 1.12
CA GLY A 102 -27.40 16.83 0.11
C GLY A 102 -25.89 17.02 0.28
N ASN A 103 -25.28 16.43 1.32
CA ASN A 103 -23.83 16.37 1.43
C ASN A 103 -23.25 15.29 0.51
N ALA A 104 -22.03 15.50 0.02
CA ALA A 104 -21.29 14.49 -0.74
C ALA A 104 -20.80 13.34 0.17
N SER A 105 -20.44 12.21 -0.44
CA SER A 105 -19.72 11.14 0.26
C SER A 105 -18.34 11.62 0.75
N ALA A 106 -17.78 10.94 1.76
CA ALA A 106 -16.48 11.31 2.31
C ALA A 106 -15.74 10.08 2.83
N TRP A 107 -14.42 10.07 2.67
CA TRP A 107 -13.58 9.14 3.40
C TRP A 107 -13.53 9.54 4.89
N GLN A 108 -13.46 8.56 5.78
CA GLN A 108 -13.25 8.76 7.21
C GLN A 108 -12.14 7.82 7.66
N SER A 109 -10.97 8.38 8.00
CA SER A 109 -9.87 7.62 8.58
C SER A 109 -10.26 7.08 9.96
N TYR A 110 -9.84 5.85 10.26
CA TYR A 110 -9.89 5.29 11.61
C TYR A 110 -8.71 5.72 12.47
N ILE A 111 -7.60 6.12 11.85
CA ILE A 111 -6.37 6.51 12.54
C ILE A 111 -6.29 8.03 12.51
N ASN A 112 -6.45 8.64 13.68
CA ASN A 112 -6.43 10.09 13.85
C ASN A 112 -5.59 10.48 15.05
N THR A 113 -5.02 11.68 15.01
CA THR A 113 -4.34 12.34 16.13
C THR A 113 -4.91 13.73 16.32
N VAL A 114 -4.64 14.33 17.48
CA VAL A 114 -4.86 15.76 17.72
C VAL A 114 -3.53 16.48 17.56
N GLU A 115 -3.52 17.53 16.76
CA GLU A 115 -2.43 18.50 16.67
C GLU A 115 -2.80 19.73 17.50
N ASP A 116 -1.86 20.23 18.31
CA ASP A 116 -2.00 21.48 19.05
C ASP A 116 -1.30 22.62 18.28
N PRO A 117 -1.86 23.84 18.28
CA PRO A 117 -1.21 24.98 17.65
C PRO A 117 0.02 25.44 18.44
N GLY A 118 1.00 26.04 17.76
CA GLY A 118 2.15 26.67 18.41
C GLY A 118 3.11 27.44 17.51
N ALA A 119 3.05 27.21 16.20
CA ALA A 119 3.98 27.79 15.22
C ALA A 119 3.35 28.79 14.25
N GLY A 120 2.02 28.89 14.23
CA GLY A 120 1.28 29.76 13.30
C GLY A 120 0.13 30.53 13.96
N PRO A 121 -0.73 31.16 13.16
CA PRO A 121 -1.85 31.99 13.65
C PRO A 121 -3.02 31.19 14.25
N GLY A 122 -3.03 29.87 14.09
CA GLY A 122 -4.04 28.98 14.64
C GLY A 122 -4.06 29.00 16.17
N THR A 123 -5.25 28.76 16.72
CA THR A 123 -5.53 28.98 18.16
C THR A 123 -6.21 27.80 18.84
N GLU A 124 -6.62 26.79 18.07
CA GLU A 124 -7.39 25.65 18.56
C GLU A 124 -6.74 24.36 18.07
N SER A 125 -6.74 23.34 18.93
CA SER A 125 -6.31 22.00 18.54
C SER A 125 -7.20 21.46 17.42
N LYS A 126 -6.60 20.70 16.49
CA LYS A 126 -7.30 20.13 15.33
C LYS A 126 -7.10 18.63 15.26
N LEU A 127 -8.14 17.94 14.78
CA LEU A 127 -8.04 16.55 14.41
C LEU A 127 -7.28 16.44 13.08
N GLN A 128 -6.44 15.42 12.97
CA GLN A 128 -5.77 15.06 11.73
C GLN A 128 -5.75 13.56 11.56
N ALA A 129 -6.18 13.08 10.40
CA ALA A 129 -5.92 11.71 10.01
C ALA A 129 -4.42 11.48 9.86
N THR A 130 -3.94 10.31 10.29
CA THR A 130 -2.53 9.95 10.26
C THR A 130 -2.35 8.47 9.90
N THR A 131 -1.13 7.98 10.01
CA THR A 131 -0.76 6.59 9.69
C THR A 131 -0.46 5.80 10.95
N GLU A 132 -0.51 4.47 10.85
CA GLU A 132 0.04 3.55 11.83
C GLU A 132 1.38 3.03 11.31
N ASN A 133 2.47 3.27 12.04
CA ASN A 133 3.78 2.74 11.67
C ASN A 133 3.81 1.21 11.84
N GLY A 134 4.45 0.49 10.93
CA GLY A 134 4.49 -0.97 10.97
C GLY A 134 5.15 -1.56 12.22
N ALA A 135 5.95 -0.78 12.95
CA ALA A 135 6.50 -1.18 14.24
C ALA A 135 5.50 -1.11 15.41
N ALA A 136 4.33 -0.47 15.23
CA ALA A 136 3.29 -0.41 16.24
C ALA A 136 2.44 -1.68 16.29
N GLY A 137 2.10 -2.24 15.12
CA GLY A 137 1.43 -3.52 14.96
C GLY A 137 2.40 -4.70 14.89
N THR A 138 2.05 -5.73 14.12
CA THR A 138 2.91 -6.89 13.87
C THR A 138 3.10 -7.09 12.36
N LEU A 139 4.31 -6.83 11.88
CA LEU A 139 4.73 -7.17 10.51
C LEU A 139 5.44 -8.52 10.50
N VAL A 140 4.98 -9.42 9.63
CA VAL A 140 5.60 -10.73 9.37
C VAL A 140 6.12 -10.74 7.93
N ASP A 141 7.41 -10.99 7.78
CA ASP A 141 8.04 -11.30 6.49
C ASP A 141 8.07 -12.82 6.29
N ASN A 142 7.42 -13.30 5.23
CA ASN A 142 7.37 -14.73 4.91
C ASN A 142 8.65 -15.23 4.21
N ASN A 143 9.61 -14.33 3.95
CA ASN A 143 10.89 -14.56 3.27
C ASN A 143 10.75 -15.04 1.81
N ASP A 144 9.63 -14.71 1.18
CA ASP A 144 9.33 -15.01 -0.22
C ASP A 144 8.76 -13.80 -0.99
N GLY A 145 8.97 -12.60 -0.43
CA GLY A 145 8.44 -11.32 -0.90
C GLY A 145 7.00 -11.04 -0.50
N THR A 146 6.31 -11.99 0.14
CA THR A 146 5.01 -11.75 0.75
C THR A 146 5.15 -11.40 2.23
N TYR A 147 4.24 -10.57 2.70
CA TYR A 147 4.19 -10.06 4.06
C TYR A 147 2.76 -10.07 4.57
N ALA A 148 2.64 -10.16 5.89
CA ALA A 148 1.38 -9.98 6.59
C ALA A 148 1.55 -8.90 7.67
N TYR A 149 0.66 -7.92 7.69
CA TYR A 149 0.61 -6.88 8.71
C TYR A 149 -0.68 -6.94 9.50
N THR A 150 -0.58 -7.16 10.80
CA THR A 150 -1.70 -7.03 11.73
C THR A 150 -1.65 -5.66 12.39
N PHE A 151 -2.69 -4.85 12.19
CA PHE A 151 -2.79 -3.52 12.80
C PHE A 151 -2.81 -3.59 14.33
N LEU A 152 -2.27 -2.56 14.98
CA LEU A 152 -2.49 -2.32 16.40
C LEU A 152 -3.90 -1.78 16.64
N ILE A 153 -4.34 -0.83 15.80
CA ILE A 153 -5.70 -0.29 15.87
C ILE A 153 -6.72 -1.36 15.51
N ASP A 154 -7.77 -1.45 16.32
CA ASP A 154 -8.95 -2.25 16.02
C ASP A 154 -10.07 -1.32 15.55
N VAL A 155 -10.41 -1.39 14.26
CA VAL A 155 -11.47 -0.56 13.67
C VAL A 155 -12.82 -0.76 14.34
N ALA A 156 -13.06 -1.93 14.94
CA ALA A 156 -14.29 -2.23 15.68
C ALA A 156 -14.39 -1.46 17.01
N ASN A 157 -13.30 -0.85 17.50
CA ASN A 157 -13.22 -0.21 18.81
C ASN A 157 -12.44 1.12 18.83
N VAL A 158 -12.62 1.96 17.80
CA VAL A 158 -12.04 3.30 17.78
C VAL A 158 -12.86 4.26 18.63
N THR A 159 -12.29 4.69 19.75
CA THR A 159 -12.94 5.61 20.72
C THR A 159 -12.24 6.95 20.87
N GLU A 160 -10.94 6.99 20.60
CA GLU A 160 -10.07 8.16 20.76
C GLU A 160 -9.25 8.40 19.49
N PRO A 161 -8.84 9.65 19.20
CA PRO A 161 -9.28 10.89 19.86
C PRO A 161 -10.72 11.29 19.51
N VAL A 162 -11.34 10.59 18.55
CA VAL A 162 -12.73 10.75 18.16
C VAL A 162 -13.33 9.36 17.94
N PRO A 163 -14.54 9.06 18.45
CA PRO A 163 -15.16 7.77 18.25
C PRO A 163 -15.57 7.57 16.78
N ILE A 164 -15.10 6.49 16.16
CA ILE A 164 -15.43 6.12 14.78
C ILE A 164 -16.13 4.76 14.79
N THR A 165 -17.41 4.74 14.41
CA THR A 165 -18.19 3.50 14.34
C THR A 165 -17.80 2.66 13.11
N TYR A 166 -17.37 1.42 13.31
CA TYR A 166 -17.19 0.47 12.22
C TYR A 166 -18.53 0.05 11.59
N VAL A 167 -18.57 -0.01 10.25
CA VAL A 167 -19.75 -0.46 9.49
C VAL A 167 -19.27 -1.36 8.35
N ASP A 168 -19.38 -2.67 8.53
CA ASP A 168 -18.86 -3.70 7.61
C ASP A 168 -19.49 -3.67 6.20
N THR A 169 -20.68 -3.09 6.04
CA THR A 169 -21.35 -2.95 4.75
C THR A 169 -20.85 -1.78 3.91
N LEU A 170 -19.99 -0.91 4.44
CA LEU A 170 -19.40 0.21 3.70
C LEU A 170 -18.07 -0.20 3.05
N THR A 171 -17.74 0.44 1.93
CA THR A 171 -16.41 0.33 1.33
C THR A 171 -15.35 0.83 2.32
N HIS A 172 -14.28 0.07 2.44
CA HIS A 172 -13.07 0.41 3.19
C HIS A 172 -11.90 0.47 2.23
N ARG A 173 -10.94 1.32 2.57
CA ARG A 173 -9.67 1.47 1.84
C ARG A 173 -8.52 1.23 2.79
N VAL A 174 -7.57 0.40 2.37
CA VAL A 174 -6.24 0.30 2.98
C VAL A 174 -5.20 0.78 1.98
N SER A 175 -4.23 1.53 2.46
CA SER A 175 -3.04 1.90 1.69
C SER A 175 -1.82 1.96 2.61
N PHE A 176 -0.61 1.97 2.04
CA PHE A 176 0.60 2.19 2.80
C PHE A 176 1.64 2.99 2.03
N GLU A 177 2.61 3.51 2.78
CA GLU A 177 3.81 4.14 2.27
C GLU A 177 5.05 3.47 2.84
N ILE A 178 6.13 3.44 2.06
CA ILE A 178 7.46 2.97 2.48
C ILE A 178 8.43 4.15 2.42
N ARG A 179 9.27 4.29 3.45
CA ARG A 179 10.21 5.40 3.65
C ARG A 179 11.62 4.88 3.87
N GLY A 180 12.60 5.65 3.41
CA GLY A 180 14.03 5.36 3.61
C GLY A 180 14.58 4.20 2.77
N LEU A 181 13.82 3.73 1.79
CA LEU A 181 14.20 2.69 0.83
C LEU A 181 14.01 3.22 -0.60
N ALA A 182 14.16 2.35 -1.61
CA ALA A 182 13.80 2.70 -2.98
C ALA A 182 12.36 3.24 -3.09
N PRO A 183 12.07 4.15 -4.05
CA PRO A 183 10.73 4.67 -4.24
C PRO A 183 9.70 3.56 -4.45
N VAL A 184 8.55 3.70 -3.79
CA VAL A 184 7.43 2.76 -3.86
C VAL A 184 6.16 3.58 -4.10
N ARG A 185 5.41 3.24 -5.15
CA ARG A 185 4.06 3.81 -5.34
C ARG A 185 3.14 3.28 -4.24
N ASN A 186 2.16 4.08 -3.80
CA ASN A 186 1.26 3.69 -2.72
C ASN A 186 0.25 2.65 -3.23
N PRO A 187 0.31 1.37 -2.81
CA PRO A 187 -0.73 0.42 -3.18
C PRO A 187 -2.02 0.78 -2.45
N VAL A 188 -3.16 0.51 -3.09
CA VAL A 188 -4.49 0.78 -2.54
C VAL A 188 -5.34 -0.47 -2.69
N TYR A 189 -6.12 -0.78 -1.64
CA TYR A 189 -7.03 -1.90 -1.64
C TYR A 189 -8.40 -1.47 -1.11
N ASP A 190 -9.37 -1.47 -2.01
CA ASP A 190 -10.77 -1.17 -1.70
C ASP A 190 -11.58 -2.46 -1.59
N PHE A 191 -12.36 -2.56 -0.51
CA PHE A 191 -13.15 -3.75 -0.23
C PHE A 191 -14.34 -3.44 0.66
N ARG A 192 -15.40 -4.24 0.57
CA ARG A 192 -16.51 -4.23 1.53
C ARG A 192 -16.35 -5.41 2.51
N PRO A 193 -16.08 -5.16 3.80
CA PRO A 193 -15.82 -6.23 4.77
C PRO A 193 -16.94 -7.27 4.93
N SER A 194 -18.21 -6.88 4.76
CA SER A 194 -19.36 -7.78 4.98
C SER A 194 -19.39 -9.00 4.05
N ASP A 195 -18.78 -8.90 2.87
CA ASP A 195 -18.78 -9.95 1.85
C ASP A 195 -17.47 -10.08 1.06
N ASN A 196 -16.42 -9.34 1.44
CA ASN A 196 -15.13 -9.27 0.78
C ASN A 196 -15.20 -8.86 -0.70
N ALA A 197 -16.25 -8.14 -1.11
CA ALA A 197 -16.36 -7.64 -2.47
C ALA A 197 -15.34 -6.53 -2.71
N THR A 198 -14.54 -6.64 -3.78
CA THR A 198 -13.59 -5.63 -4.26
C THR A 198 -14.07 -4.91 -5.53
N SER A 199 -15.25 -5.29 -6.02
CA SER A 199 -15.87 -4.71 -7.22
C SER A 199 -17.39 -4.66 -7.04
N GLY A 200 -18.05 -3.77 -7.78
CA GLY A 200 -19.50 -3.53 -7.60
C GLY A 200 -19.84 -2.97 -6.22
N ILE A 201 -18.87 -2.30 -5.58
CA ILE A 201 -19.01 -1.61 -4.31
C ILE A 201 -19.12 -0.11 -4.55
N PHE A 202 -19.55 0.65 -3.53
CA PHE A 202 -19.64 2.11 -3.63
C PHE A 202 -18.23 2.72 -3.68
N THR A 203 -17.97 3.62 -4.61
CA THR A 203 -16.66 4.25 -4.84
C THR A 203 -16.71 5.77 -4.67
N ARG A 204 -15.53 6.38 -4.64
CA ARG A 204 -15.34 7.84 -4.70
C ARG A 204 -14.08 8.15 -5.50
N GLU A 205 -14.09 7.79 -6.77
CA GLU A 205 -12.99 8.00 -7.72
C GLU A 205 -13.29 9.22 -8.62
N ILE A 206 -12.96 10.40 -8.09
CA ILE A 206 -13.35 11.70 -8.67
C ILE A 206 -12.25 12.29 -9.56
N ALA A 207 -10.99 12.08 -9.17
CA ALA A 207 -9.80 12.54 -9.87
C ALA A 207 -8.73 11.45 -9.72
N LYS A 208 -7.78 11.39 -10.66
CA LYS A 208 -6.68 10.44 -10.64
C LYS A 208 -5.32 11.13 -10.65
N THR A 209 -4.30 10.38 -10.25
CA THR A 209 -2.91 10.85 -10.17
C THR A 209 -2.44 11.47 -11.50
N ASP A 210 -2.79 10.85 -12.63
CA ASP A 210 -2.40 11.33 -13.96
C ASP A 210 -2.98 12.70 -14.30
N SER A 211 -4.22 13.02 -13.87
CA SER A 211 -4.82 14.35 -14.07
C SER A 211 -4.03 15.44 -13.35
N CYS A 212 -3.44 15.12 -12.20
CA CYS A 212 -2.52 16.04 -11.53
C CYS A 212 -1.22 16.17 -12.33
N ASN A 213 -0.72 15.05 -12.86
CA ASN A 213 0.57 15.01 -13.51
C ASN A 213 0.63 15.61 -14.92
N ASP A 214 -0.52 15.95 -15.51
CA ASP A 214 -0.60 16.78 -16.73
C ASP A 214 0.10 18.13 -16.57
N CYS A 215 0.16 18.65 -15.33
CA CYS A 215 0.94 19.85 -14.98
C CYS A 215 2.12 19.54 -14.05
N HIS A 216 2.01 18.52 -13.20
CA HIS A 216 3.05 18.12 -12.24
C HIS A 216 3.86 16.94 -12.76
N GLU A 217 5.16 17.09 -13.06
CA GLU A 217 5.96 15.99 -13.66
C GLU A 217 5.83 14.65 -12.90
N ASN A 218 6.00 14.67 -11.59
CA ASN A 218 5.75 13.55 -10.69
C ASN A 218 5.39 14.10 -9.30
N LEU A 219 4.10 14.27 -9.04
CA LEU A 219 3.63 14.85 -7.79
C LEU A 219 3.93 13.91 -6.61
N ALA A 220 4.80 14.35 -5.72
CA ALA A 220 5.21 13.58 -4.55
C ALA A 220 5.30 14.47 -3.30
N PHE A 221 4.55 14.12 -2.26
CA PHE A 221 4.49 14.89 -1.02
C PHE A 221 5.03 14.11 0.18
N HIS A 222 5.17 14.82 1.31
CA HIS A 222 5.61 14.25 2.59
C HIS A 222 6.95 13.51 2.48
N GLY A 223 7.97 14.16 1.90
CA GLY A 223 9.29 13.57 1.70
C GLY A 223 9.37 12.58 0.54
N GLY A 224 8.40 12.61 -0.37
CA GLY A 224 8.38 11.80 -1.60
C GLY A 224 7.70 10.43 -1.47
N ALA A 225 7.14 10.11 -0.31
CA ALA A 225 6.56 8.78 -0.04
C ALA A 225 5.07 8.67 -0.38
N ARG A 226 4.40 9.78 -0.70
CA ARG A 226 2.97 9.83 -1.04
C ARG A 226 2.80 10.44 -2.42
N VAL A 227 2.29 9.64 -3.35
CA VAL A 227 2.22 9.95 -4.78
C VAL A 227 0.84 9.66 -5.39
N GLU A 228 0.05 8.76 -4.80
CA GLU A 228 -1.26 8.39 -5.37
C GLU A 228 -2.40 9.24 -4.83
N MET A 229 -3.27 9.72 -5.72
CA MET A 229 -4.49 10.45 -5.36
C MET A 229 -5.34 9.68 -4.32
N GLN A 230 -5.47 8.38 -4.53
CA GLN A 230 -6.23 7.47 -3.68
C GLN A 230 -5.63 7.31 -2.27
N ASP A 231 -4.29 7.39 -2.16
CA ASP A 231 -3.59 7.43 -0.87
C ASP A 231 -3.84 8.76 -0.15
N CYS A 232 -3.72 9.87 -0.89
CA CYS A 232 -3.90 11.21 -0.33
C CYS A 232 -5.28 11.39 0.31
N VAL A 233 -6.37 11.00 -0.37
CA VAL A 233 -7.75 11.12 0.17
C VAL A 233 -8.04 10.22 1.36
N THR A 234 -7.17 9.24 1.64
CA THR A 234 -7.32 8.39 2.83
C THR A 234 -7.05 9.21 4.11
N CYS A 235 -6.14 10.20 4.05
CA CYS A 235 -5.86 11.11 5.17
C CYS A 235 -6.45 12.52 4.97
N HIS A 236 -6.35 13.09 3.77
CA HIS A 236 -6.89 14.41 3.44
C HIS A 236 -8.42 14.32 3.25
N ASN A 237 -9.10 14.01 4.34
CA ASN A 237 -10.54 13.80 4.43
C ASN A 237 -11.22 14.92 5.23
N PRO A 238 -12.56 15.05 5.13
CA PRO A 238 -13.31 15.97 5.96
C PRO A 238 -13.07 15.72 7.44
N GLY A 239 -12.77 16.79 8.19
CA GLY A 239 -12.41 16.74 9.61
C GLY A 239 -10.91 16.82 9.89
N SER A 240 -10.05 16.63 8.89
CA SER A 240 -8.61 16.86 9.02
C SER A 240 -8.26 18.34 8.80
N ALA A 241 -7.49 18.94 9.72
CA ALA A 241 -7.07 20.33 9.65
C ALA A 241 -5.69 20.56 10.28
N ASP A 242 -4.94 21.51 9.73
CA ASP A 242 -3.69 22.03 10.31
C ASP A 242 -4.02 22.97 11.48
N ALA A 243 -3.59 22.60 12.69
CA ALA A 243 -3.82 23.39 13.89
C ALA A 243 -3.04 24.70 13.88
N ASN A 244 -1.85 24.73 13.29
CA ASN A 244 -0.98 25.90 13.26
C ASN A 244 -1.49 26.99 12.32
N SER A 245 -2.11 26.65 11.18
CA SER A 245 -2.78 27.65 10.32
C SER A 245 -4.26 27.81 10.63
N GLY A 246 -4.90 26.79 11.20
CA GLY A 246 -6.35 26.68 11.33
C GLY A 246 -7.07 26.27 10.04
N ASN A 247 -6.34 26.07 8.93
CA ASN A 247 -6.93 25.64 7.65
C ASN A 247 -7.26 24.15 7.67
N THR A 248 -8.36 23.77 7.02
CA THR A 248 -8.60 22.37 6.71
C THR A 248 -7.56 21.86 5.70
N VAL A 249 -7.19 20.60 5.85
CA VAL A 249 -6.41 19.86 4.87
C VAL A 249 -7.27 18.82 4.15
N ASP A 250 -8.59 18.95 4.20
CA ASP A 250 -9.49 18.15 3.34
C ASP A 250 -9.09 18.34 1.88
N MET A 251 -8.96 17.24 1.14
CA MET A 251 -8.41 17.24 -0.21
C MET A 251 -9.20 18.14 -1.16
N THR A 252 -10.52 18.16 -1.02
CA THR A 252 -11.41 18.99 -1.84
C THR A 252 -11.11 20.47 -1.63
N VAL A 253 -11.12 20.94 -0.38
CA VAL A 253 -10.89 22.36 -0.08
C VAL A 253 -9.43 22.76 -0.34
N MET A 254 -8.49 21.93 0.11
CA MET A 254 -7.06 22.21 0.04
C MET A 254 -6.61 22.37 -1.42
N THR A 255 -7.00 21.45 -2.29
CA THR A 255 -6.63 21.48 -3.71
C THR A 255 -7.19 22.72 -4.40
N HIS A 256 -8.48 23.04 -4.21
CA HIS A 256 -9.06 24.23 -4.82
C HIS A 256 -8.38 25.51 -4.32
N LYS A 257 -8.10 25.63 -3.02
CA LYS A 257 -7.42 26.81 -2.49
C LYS A 257 -6.00 26.96 -3.01
N ILE A 258 -5.20 25.88 -3.03
CA ILE A 258 -3.84 25.92 -3.57
C ILE A 258 -3.85 26.41 -5.02
N HIS A 259 -4.74 25.89 -5.87
CA HIS A 259 -4.78 26.24 -7.28
C HIS A 259 -5.50 27.58 -7.54
N HIS A 260 -6.36 28.05 -6.64
CA HIS A 260 -6.88 29.40 -6.75
C HIS A 260 -5.82 30.45 -6.40
N GLY A 261 -4.90 30.11 -5.47
CA GLY A 261 -3.63 30.79 -5.25
C GLY A 261 -3.74 32.29 -5.03
N GLU A 262 -3.02 33.09 -5.84
CA GLU A 262 -3.02 34.56 -5.76
C GLU A 262 -4.40 35.20 -5.94
N ASN A 263 -5.32 34.46 -6.58
CA ASN A 263 -6.67 34.93 -6.86
C ASN A 263 -7.68 34.58 -5.76
N LEU A 264 -7.25 33.88 -4.70
CA LEU A 264 -8.09 33.64 -3.53
C LEU A 264 -8.59 34.97 -2.95
N PRO A 265 -9.91 35.12 -2.67
CA PRO A 265 -10.43 36.36 -2.09
C PRO A 265 -9.75 36.77 -0.78
N SER A 266 -9.36 35.80 0.05
CA SER A 266 -8.60 36.04 1.29
C SER A 266 -7.18 36.56 1.02
N VAL A 267 -6.53 36.08 -0.03
CA VAL A 267 -5.18 36.53 -0.44
C VAL A 267 -5.25 37.92 -1.04
N ILE A 268 -6.22 38.19 -1.93
CA ILE A 268 -6.48 39.53 -2.49
C ILE A 268 -6.77 40.56 -1.37
N ALA A 269 -7.42 40.12 -0.29
CA ALA A 269 -7.69 40.96 0.89
C ALA A 269 -6.45 41.21 1.78
N GLY A 270 -5.28 40.69 1.41
CA GLY A 270 -4.01 40.83 2.13
C GLY A 270 -3.75 39.76 3.18
N GLY A 271 -4.50 38.65 3.16
CA GLY A 271 -4.21 37.47 3.96
C GLY A 271 -3.26 36.50 3.26
N GLU A 272 -2.95 35.39 3.92
CA GLU A 272 -2.10 34.32 3.39
C GLU A 272 -2.87 33.00 3.42
N TYR A 273 -2.54 32.08 2.50
CA TYR A 273 -3.01 30.70 2.58
C TYR A 273 -1.81 29.77 2.76
N CYS A 274 -1.54 29.41 4.01
CA CYS A 274 -0.42 28.57 4.40
C CYS A 274 -0.87 27.33 5.15
N ILE A 275 -0.08 26.27 5.02
CA ILE A 275 -0.14 25.03 5.80
C ILE A 275 1.21 24.84 6.47
N TYR A 276 1.21 24.47 7.75
CA TYR A 276 2.42 24.12 8.47
C TYR A 276 2.64 22.61 8.39
N GLY A 277 3.79 22.23 7.84
CA GLY A 277 4.15 20.86 7.54
C GLY A 277 5.10 20.25 8.57
N PHE A 278 5.99 19.40 8.08
CA PHE A 278 6.94 18.66 8.90
C PHE A 278 7.84 19.61 9.71
N ASN A 279 7.95 19.38 11.03
CA ASN A 279 8.67 20.24 11.97
C ASN A 279 8.20 21.72 11.93
N ASP A 280 6.88 21.92 11.83
CA ASP A 280 6.25 23.24 11.82
C ASP A 280 6.75 24.17 10.70
N SER A 281 7.24 23.61 9.58
CA SER A 281 7.69 24.42 8.45
C SER A 281 6.50 25.03 7.72
N GLN A 282 6.47 26.36 7.61
CA GLN A 282 5.42 27.08 6.90
C GLN A 282 5.54 26.89 5.38
N HIS A 283 4.44 26.50 4.74
CA HIS A 283 4.29 26.40 3.28
C HIS A 283 3.11 27.24 2.83
N CYS A 284 3.37 28.32 2.11
CA CYS A 284 2.32 29.22 1.63
C CYS A 284 2.13 29.08 0.12
N TYR A 285 0.88 29.27 -0.31
CA TYR A 285 0.43 29.07 -1.68
C TYR A 285 -0.24 30.32 -2.27
N ASP A 286 -0.05 31.47 -1.62
CA ASP A 286 -0.56 32.78 -2.03
C ASP A 286 0.05 33.29 -3.35
N ASP A 287 1.25 32.85 -3.72
CA ASP A 287 1.88 33.20 -4.99
C ASP A 287 1.60 32.19 -6.12
N VAL A 288 0.79 31.16 -5.88
CA VAL A 288 0.48 30.15 -6.91
C VAL A 288 -0.35 30.78 -8.03
N VAL A 289 0.12 30.62 -9.26
CA VAL A 289 -0.59 31.03 -10.48
C VAL A 289 -1.00 29.79 -11.26
N TYR A 290 -2.30 29.50 -11.31
CA TYR A 290 -2.81 28.41 -12.11
C TYR A 290 -2.67 28.73 -13.61
N PRO A 291 -2.08 27.84 -14.42
CA PRO A 291 -1.75 28.15 -15.81
C PRO A 291 -2.96 28.19 -16.76
N GLN A 292 -4.16 27.84 -16.27
CA GLN A 292 -5.40 27.79 -17.04
C GLN A 292 -6.49 28.64 -16.37
N ALA A 293 -7.65 28.77 -17.03
CA ALA A 293 -8.81 29.37 -16.38
C ALA A 293 -9.28 28.47 -15.22
N ILE A 294 -9.51 29.05 -14.03
CA ILE A 294 -9.94 28.28 -12.85
C ILE A 294 -11.29 27.57 -13.04
N GLN A 295 -12.11 28.05 -14.00
CA GLN A 295 -13.37 27.41 -14.38
C GLN A 295 -13.17 26.16 -15.27
N ASN A 296 -11.94 25.83 -15.66
CA ASN A 296 -11.65 24.62 -16.42
C ASN A 296 -11.62 23.39 -15.49
N CYS A 297 -12.79 23.00 -14.96
CA CYS A 297 -12.93 21.88 -14.02
C CYS A 297 -12.38 20.57 -14.59
N SER A 298 -12.50 20.36 -15.91
CA SER A 298 -12.00 19.17 -16.59
C SER A 298 -10.47 19.05 -16.63
N GLY A 299 -9.73 20.06 -16.20
CA GLY A 299 -8.29 19.92 -15.97
C GLY A 299 -7.95 18.96 -14.82
N CYS A 300 -8.90 18.70 -13.92
CA CYS A 300 -8.74 17.73 -12.83
C CYS A 300 -9.87 16.68 -12.80
N HIS A 301 -11.06 17.04 -13.30
CA HIS A 301 -12.24 16.19 -13.29
C HIS A 301 -12.56 15.65 -14.69
N ASP A 302 -12.01 14.49 -15.04
CA ASP A 302 -12.22 13.87 -16.35
C ASP A 302 -13.36 12.84 -16.32
N GLU A 303 -14.54 13.23 -16.78
CA GLU A 303 -15.71 12.34 -16.90
C GLU A 303 -15.60 11.33 -18.05
N THR A 304 -14.63 11.52 -18.96
CA THR A 304 -14.43 10.61 -20.09
C THR A 304 -13.52 9.44 -19.73
N ASP A 305 -12.82 9.53 -18.61
CA ASP A 305 -11.91 8.51 -18.13
C ASP A 305 -12.65 7.42 -17.32
N PRO A 306 -12.58 6.14 -17.74
CA PRO A 306 -13.22 5.06 -17.00
C PRO A 306 -12.62 4.79 -15.61
N GLU A 307 -11.43 5.31 -15.29
CA GLU A 307 -10.80 5.22 -13.97
C GLU A 307 -11.34 6.26 -12.98
N THR A 308 -12.05 7.29 -13.44
CA THR A 308 -12.72 8.30 -12.61
C THR A 308 -14.23 8.31 -12.83
N PRO A 309 -14.94 7.19 -12.58
CA PRO A 309 -16.38 7.09 -12.81
C PRO A 309 -17.22 8.06 -11.98
N ASP A 310 -16.64 8.62 -10.91
CA ASP A 310 -17.31 9.57 -10.01
C ASP A 310 -16.90 11.03 -10.29
N ALA A 311 -16.21 11.31 -11.41
CA ALA A 311 -15.71 12.64 -11.75
C ALA A 311 -16.82 13.71 -11.75
N SER A 312 -18.02 13.39 -12.26
CA SER A 312 -19.17 14.31 -12.35
C SER A 312 -19.65 14.87 -11.00
N ASN A 313 -19.22 14.28 -9.88
CA ASN A 313 -19.57 14.77 -8.54
C ASN A 313 -19.22 16.24 -8.31
N TRP A 314 -18.26 16.82 -9.05
CA TRP A 314 -17.93 18.25 -8.95
C TRP A 314 -19.14 19.17 -9.24
N TYR A 315 -20.11 18.75 -10.04
CA TYR A 315 -21.36 19.49 -10.28
C TYR A 315 -22.63 18.74 -9.85
N GLU A 316 -22.60 17.40 -9.79
CA GLU A 316 -23.76 16.62 -9.37
C GLU A 316 -23.95 16.59 -7.85
N GLN A 317 -22.87 16.80 -7.09
CA GLN A 317 -22.87 16.78 -5.62
C GLN A 317 -22.23 18.06 -5.04
N PRO A 318 -22.81 19.24 -5.32
CA PRO A 318 -22.24 20.51 -4.86
C PRO A 318 -22.29 20.58 -3.33
N THR A 319 -21.20 21.04 -2.73
CA THR A 319 -21.08 21.28 -1.29
C THR A 319 -20.61 22.71 -1.04
N ILE A 320 -20.99 23.30 0.10
CA ILE A 320 -20.54 24.66 0.46
C ILE A 320 -19.02 24.69 0.61
N GLU A 321 -18.43 23.59 1.07
CA GLU A 321 -17.00 23.43 1.27
C GLU A 321 -16.23 23.42 -0.06
N ALA A 322 -16.78 22.79 -1.10
CA ALA A 322 -16.15 22.74 -2.41
C ALA A 322 -16.27 24.06 -3.21
N CYS A 323 -17.34 24.85 -2.99
CA CYS A 323 -17.62 26.11 -3.69
C CYS A 323 -16.89 27.31 -3.07
#